data_AF-A0A1I0H3A8-F1
#
_entry.id   AF-A0A1I0H3A8-F1
#
_cell.length_a   1.000
_cell.length_b   1.000
_cell.length_c   1.000
_cell.angle_alpha   90.00
_cell.angle_beta   90.00
_cell.angle_gamma   90.00
#
_symmetry.space_group_name_H-M   'P 1'
#
loop_
_entity.id
_entity.type
_entity.pdbx_description
1 polymer ?
#
loop_
_entity_poly.entity_id
_entity_poly.type
_entity_poly.pdbx_seq_one_letter_code
_entity_poly.pdbx_strand_id
1 'polypeptide(L)'
;MSHSDQNKTTVYIHNRKYTIVGDEPPHQIQLIADMVDEKMREIQETNPRLDTAKLAVLTAVNTMNDYIQLKEENRLLAEQMRRGERRKNG
;
A
#
# COMPACT_ATOMS: atom_id res chain seq x y z
N MET A 1 -0.31 -29.60 14.74
CA MET A 1 0.33 -29.00 13.54
C MET A 1 -0.58 -27.87 13.09
N SER A 2 -0.21 -26.60 13.31
CA SER A 2 -1.02 -25.46 12.84
C SER A 2 -0.60 -25.15 11.42
N HIS A 3 -1.32 -25.68 10.44
CA HIS A 3 -1.32 -25.05 9.13
C HIS A 3 -2.04 -23.72 9.30
N SER A 4 -1.32 -22.62 9.13
CA SER A 4 -1.94 -21.31 8.97
C SER A 4 -2.82 -21.39 7.72
N ASP A 5 -4.14 -21.20 7.90
CA ASP A 5 -5.07 -21.02 6.79
C ASP A 5 -4.77 -19.67 6.13
N GLN A 6 -3.72 -19.62 5.33
CA GLN A 6 -3.39 -18.44 4.55
C GLN A 6 -4.41 -18.32 3.41
N ASN A 7 -5.05 -17.16 3.32
CA ASN A 7 -5.98 -16.85 2.25
C ASN A 7 -5.21 -16.73 0.93
N LYS A 8 -5.68 -17.45 -0.09
CA LYS A 8 -5.17 -17.35 -1.45
C LYS A 8 -6.15 -16.54 -2.28
N THR A 9 -5.69 -15.40 -2.79
CA THR A 9 -6.52 -14.50 -3.60
C THR A 9 -5.83 -14.27 -4.94
N THR A 10 -6.58 -14.46 -6.02
CA THR A 10 -6.10 -14.20 -7.38
C THR A 10 -6.58 -12.83 -7.84
N VAL A 11 -5.65 -11.99 -8.25
CA VAL A 11 -5.89 -10.59 -8.65
C VAL A 11 -5.27 -10.28 -10.00
N TYR A 12 -5.66 -9.17 -10.60
CA TYR A 12 -5.07 -8.64 -11.83
C TYR A 12 -4.41 -7.30 -11.55
N ILE A 13 -3.14 -7.16 -11.93
CA ILE A 13 -2.38 -5.91 -11.82
C ILE A 13 -1.68 -5.71 -13.16
N HIS A 14 -1.92 -4.56 -13.80
CA HIS A 14 -1.40 -4.20 -15.12
C HIS A 14 -1.65 -5.28 -16.18
N ASN A 15 -2.90 -5.75 -16.27
CA ASN A 15 -3.35 -6.85 -17.15
C ASN A 15 -2.60 -8.18 -16.93
N ARG A 16 -1.90 -8.35 -15.81
CA ARG A 16 -1.22 -9.59 -15.44
C ARG A 16 -1.88 -10.22 -14.23
N LYS A 17 -2.03 -11.53 -14.27
CA LYS A 17 -2.65 -12.32 -13.21
C LYS A 17 -1.62 -12.69 -12.15
N TYR A 18 -1.92 -12.39 -10.89
CA TYR A 18 -1.10 -12.76 -9.73
C TYR A 18 -1.93 -13.55 -8.72
N THR A 19 -1.30 -14.48 -8.01
CA THR A 19 -1.91 -15.18 -6.87
C THR A 19 -1.16 -14.78 -5.62
N ILE A 20 -1.84 -14.05 -4.74
CA ILE A 20 -1.29 -13.53 -3.49
C ILE A 20 -1.74 -14.46 -2.37
N VAL A 21 -0.79 -14.85 -1.53
CA VAL A 21 -1.02 -15.70 -0.34
C VAL A 21 -0.70 -14.86 0.88
N GLY A 22 -1.66 -14.71 1.79
CA GLY A 22 -1.48 -13.91 3.00
C GLY A 22 -2.59 -14.13 4.01
N ASP A 23 -2.42 -13.54 5.19
CA ASP A 23 -3.38 -13.68 6.29
C ASP A 23 -4.54 -12.67 6.17
N GLU A 24 -4.39 -11.68 5.29
CA GLU A 24 -5.39 -10.66 5.03
C GLU A 24 -6.63 -11.25 4.34
N PRO A 25 -7.82 -10.65 4.57
CA PRO A 25 -9.02 -11.12 3.93
C PRO A 25 -9.00 -10.85 2.41
N PRO A 26 -9.64 -11.70 1.58
CA PRO A 26 -9.59 -11.57 0.13
C PRO A 26 -10.01 -10.20 -0.42
N HIS A 27 -11.00 -9.54 0.22
CA HIS A 27 -11.46 -8.22 -0.20
C HIS A 27 -10.38 -7.14 -0.04
N GLN A 28 -9.56 -7.22 1.01
CA GLN A 28 -8.47 -6.28 1.27
C GLN A 28 -7.35 -6.49 0.25
N ILE A 29 -7.03 -7.75 -0.08
CA ILE A 29 -6.06 -8.07 -1.14
C ILE A 29 -6.54 -7.56 -2.50
N GLN A 30 -7.83 -7.72 -2.82
CA GLN A 30 -8.41 -7.19 -4.06
C GLN A 30 -8.28 -5.67 -4.11
N LEU A 31 -8.67 -4.98 -3.04
CA LEU A 31 -8.55 -3.51 -2.95
C LEU A 31 -7.11 -3.05 -3.14
N ILE A 32 -6.14 -3.69 -2.47
CA ILE A 32 -4.72 -3.37 -2.62
C ILE A 32 -4.27 -3.55 -4.08
N ALA A 33 -4.69 -4.63 -4.74
CA ALA A 33 -4.36 -4.88 -6.13
C ALA A 33 -4.93 -3.80 -7.07
N ASP A 34 -6.18 -3.38 -6.85
CA ASP A 34 -6.83 -2.33 -7.62
C ASP A 34 -6.10 -0.99 -7.45
N MET A 35 -5.69 -0.65 -6.23
CA MET A 35 -4.90 0.56 -5.94
C MET A 35 -3.52 0.54 -6.60
N VAL A 36 -2.86 -0.62 -6.65
CA VAL A 36 -1.58 -0.77 -7.35
C VAL A 36 -1.77 -0.61 -8.86
N ASP A 37 -2.82 -1.20 -9.43
CA ASP A 37 -3.15 -1.08 -10.86
C ASP A 37 -3.39 0.39 -11.24
N GLU A 38 -4.17 1.12 -10.45
CA GLU A 38 -4.43 2.55 -10.63
C GLU A 38 -3.12 3.36 -10.60
N LYS A 39 -2.29 3.19 -9.58
CA LYS A 39 -0.99 3.89 -9.46
C LYS A 39 -0.06 3.58 -10.64
N MET A 40 -0.04 2.33 -11.11
CA MET A 40 0.72 1.95 -12.30
C MET A 40 0.21 2.67 -13.56
N ARG A 41 -1.12 2.82 -13.73
CA ARG A 41 -1.69 3.56 -14.87
C ARG A 41 -1.34 5.04 -14.82
N GLU A 42 -1.49 5.69 -13.67
CA GLU A 42 -1.13 7.12 -13.50
C GLU A 42 0.33 7.39 -13.89
N ILE A 43 1.26 6.54 -13.42
CA ILE A 43 2.68 6.69 -13.73
C ILE A 43 2.94 6.45 -15.23
N GLN A 44 2.23 5.49 -15.84
CA GLN A 44 2.34 5.17 -17.26
C GLN A 44 1.83 6.31 -18.15
N GLU A 45 0.74 6.98 -17.77
CA GLU A 45 0.20 8.15 -18.49
C GLU A 45 1.23 9.28 -18.56
N THR A 46 1.96 9.50 -17.47
CA THR A 46 3.02 10.51 -17.43
C THR A 46 4.30 10.05 -18.13
N ASN A 47 4.55 8.74 -18.21
CA ASN A 47 5.78 8.16 -18.77
C ASN A 47 5.50 6.98 -19.72
N PRO A 48 5.01 7.24 -20.96
CA PRO A 48 4.51 6.19 -21.85
C PRO A 48 5.55 5.18 -22.34
N ARG A 49 6.84 5.49 -22.21
CA ARG A 49 7.96 4.66 -22.70
C ARG A 49 8.52 3.69 -21.65
N LEU A 50 7.98 3.67 -20.44
CA LEU A 50 8.46 2.76 -19.40
C LEU A 50 8.01 1.33 -19.70
N ASP A 51 8.95 0.39 -19.60
CA ASP A 51 8.60 -1.03 -19.56
C ASP A 51 7.88 -1.38 -18.24
N THR A 52 7.10 -2.46 -18.24
CA THR A 52 6.29 -2.88 -17.08
C THR A 52 7.14 -3.12 -15.82
N ALA A 53 8.39 -3.56 -15.97
CA ALA A 53 9.26 -3.84 -14.82
C ALA A 53 9.68 -2.54 -14.12
N LYS A 54 10.14 -1.54 -14.88
CA LYS A 54 10.46 -0.20 -14.34
C LYS A 54 9.23 0.47 -13.78
N LEU A 55 8.07 0.32 -14.42
CA LEU A 55 6.80 0.82 -13.93
C LEU A 55 6.45 0.24 -12.55
N ALA A 56 6.57 -1.08 -12.39
CA ALA A 56 6.31 -1.75 -11.12
C ALA A 56 7.29 -1.30 -10.02
N VAL A 57 8.57 -1.18 -10.33
CA VAL A 57 9.59 -0.69 -9.38
C VAL A 57 9.30 0.76 -8.98
N LEU A 58 8.99 1.64 -9.93
CA LEU A 58 8.66 3.03 -9.65
C LEU A 58 7.39 3.17 -8.81
N THR A 59 6.40 2.31 -9.07
CA THR A 59 5.19 2.21 -8.25
C THR A 59 5.53 1.83 -6.81
N ALA A 60 6.35 0.78 -6.62
CA ALA A 60 6.78 0.34 -5.29
C ALA A 60 7.56 1.44 -4.53
N VAL A 61 8.47 2.15 -5.22
CA VAL A 61 9.23 3.26 -4.63
C VAL A 61 8.30 4.40 -4.21
N ASN A 62 7.35 4.79 -5.07
CA ASN A 62 6.40 5.85 -4.77
C ASN A 62 5.51 5.48 -3.58
N THR A 63 4.94 4.26 -3.58
CA THR A 63 4.10 3.79 -2.46
C THR A 63 4.87 3.73 -1.14
N MET A 64 6.15 3.31 -1.17
CA MET A 64 6.96 3.25 0.04
C MET A 64 7.29 4.65 0.57
N ASN A 65 7.53 5.62 -0.31
CA ASN A 65 7.70 7.01 0.08
C ASN A 65 6.44 7.56 0.75
N ASP A 66 5.27 7.33 0.15
CA ASP A 66 3.97 7.76 0.70
C ASP A 66 3.74 7.15 2.09
N TYR A 67 4.06 5.86 2.27
CA TYR A 67 3.98 5.18 3.56
C TYR A 67 4.90 5.81 4.62
N ILE A 68 6.14 6.17 4.26
CA ILE A 68 7.07 6.82 5.19
C ILE A 68 6.53 8.18 5.63
N GLN A 69 6.00 8.97 4.70
CA GLN A 69 5.40 10.28 4.99
C GLN A 69 4.19 10.14 5.92
N LEU A 70 3.26 9.23 5.60
CA LEU A 70 2.08 8.94 6.45
C LEU A 70 2.46 8.47 7.85
N LYS A 71 3.50 7.64 7.98
CA LYS A 71 4.00 7.16 9.28
C LYS A 71 4.55 8.31 10.12
N GLU A 72 5.27 9.24 9.50
CA GLU A 72 5.81 10.42 10.18
C GLU A 72 4.71 11.38 10.61
N GLU A 73 3.74 11.66 9.74
CA GLU A 73 2.57 12.48 10.08
C GLU A 73 1.78 11.89 11.25
N ASN A 74 1.52 10.58 11.23
CA ASN A 74 0.87 9.88 12.34
C ASN A 74 1.66 10.00 13.65
N ARG A 75 3.00 9.93 13.60
CA ARG A 75 3.85 10.14 14.78
C ARG A 75 3.68 11.54 15.34
N LEU A 76 3.75 12.56 14.48
CA LEU A 76 3.61 13.96 14.88
C LEU A 76 2.22 14.24 15.47
N LEU A 77 1.15 13.73 14.85
CA LEU A 77 -0.22 13.84 15.35
C LEU A 77 -0.36 13.18 16.73
N ALA A 78 0.19 11.98 16.93
CA ALA A 78 0.16 11.29 18.22
C ALA A 78 0.92 12.08 19.31
N GLU A 79 2.02 12.74 18.98
CA GLU A 79 2.73 13.62 19.91
C GLU A 79 1.97 14.90 20.23
N GLN A 80 1.26 15.49 19.25
CA GLN A 80 0.42 16.67 19.47
C GLN A 80 -0.76 16.33 20.40
N MET A 81 -1.43 15.20 20.19
CA MET A 81 -2.50 14.73 21.08
C MET A 81 -2.01 14.55 22.51
N ARG A 82 -0.87 13.86 22.71
CA ARG A 82 -0.25 13.70 24.04
C ARG A 82 0.11 15.02 24.71
N ARG A 83 0.61 16.00 23.94
CA ARG A 83 0.88 17.36 24.45
C ARG A 83 -0.39 18.11 24.84
N GLY A 84 -1.47 17.94 24.07
CA GLY A 84 -2.78 18.54 24.37
C GLY A 84 -3.44 17.96 25.62
N GLU A 85 -3.35 16.65 25.83
CA GLU A 85 -3.87 15.96 27.02
C GLU A 85 -3.14 16.41 28.31
N ARG A 86 -1.82 16.55 28.25
CA ARG A 86 -1.02 17.07 29.37
C ARG A 86 -1.39 18.50 29.79
N ARG A 87 -1.86 19.32 28.85
CA ARG A 87 -2.32 20.69 29.10
C ARG A 87 -3.74 20.77 29.67
N LYS A 88 -4.55 19.72 29.53
CA LYS A 88 -5.91 19.65 30.08
C LYS A 88 -5.96 19.07 31.50
N ASN A 89 -4.95 18.28 31.86
CA ASN A 89 -4.86 17.59 33.15
C ASN A 89 -3.94 18.27 34.18
N GLY A 90 -3.43 19.46 33.88
CA GLY A 90 -2.64 20.30 34.80
C GLY A 90 -3.23 21.70 34.86
#